data_AF-A0A948D484-F1
#
_entry.id   AF-A0A948D484-F1
#
_cell.length_a   1.000
_cell.length_b   1.000
_cell.length_c   1.000
_cell.angle_alpha   90.00
_cell.angle_beta   90.00
_cell.angle_gamma   90.00
#
_symmetry.space_group_name_H-M   'P 1'
#
loop_
_entity.id
_entity.type
_entity.pdbx_description
1 polymer ?
#
loop_
_entity_poly.entity_id
_entity_poly.type
_entity_poly.pdbx_seq_one_letter_code
_entity_poly.pdbx_strand_id
1 'polypeptide(L)' 'MPKKETKKIDVAKSFEELEALADWFEKGDGDLDQGLQKFEKAMEIADALRKRLDEAENKVKEIKERFGGE' A
#
# COMPACT_ATOMS: atom_id res chain seq x y z
N MET A 1 26.14 4.35 12.49
CA MET A 1 25.21 3.24 12.15
C MET A 1 24.74 3.47 10.72
N PRO A 2 24.89 2.52 9.78
CA PRO A 2 24.42 2.71 8.42
C PRO A 2 22.89 2.82 8.41
N LYS A 3 22.35 3.87 7.79
CA LYS A 3 20.91 4.06 7.60
C LYS A 3 20.40 2.86 6.79
N LYS A 4 19.56 2.01 7.38
CA LYS A 4 18.79 0.99 6.64
C LYS A 4 17.98 1.75 5.60
N GLU A 5 18.35 1.64 4.32
CA GLU A 5 17.50 2.08 3.23
C GLU A 5 16.22 1.26 3.30
N THR A 6 15.13 1.90 3.72
CA THR A 6 13.80 1.34 3.61
C THR A 6 13.50 1.20 2.12
N LYS A 7 13.46 -0.04 1.62
CA LYS A 7 12.99 -0.30 0.25
C LYS A 7 11.61 0.35 0.11
N LYS A 8 11.50 1.34 -0.77
CA LYS A 8 10.21 1.95 -1.10
C LYS A 8 9.30 0.88 -1.67
N ILE A 9 8.07 0.83 -1.17
CA ILE A 9 7.02 -0.05 -1.70
C ILE A 9 6.79 0.26 -3.19
N ASP A 10 6.67 -0.80 -3.99
CA ASP A 10 6.28 -0.70 -5.40
C ASP A 10 4.76 -0.66 -5.47
N VAL A 11 4.21 0.52 -5.74
CA VAL A 11 2.76 0.78 -5.69
C VAL A 11 1.99 -0.15 -6.64
N ALA A 12 2.49 -0.36 -7.85
CA ALA A 12 1.80 -1.16 -8.85
C ALA A 12 1.72 -2.63 -8.40
N LYS A 13 2.85 -3.20 -7.96
CA LYS A 13 2.90 -4.59 -7.49
C LYS A 13 2.06 -4.81 -6.24
N SER A 14 2.11 -3.87 -5.29
CA SER A 14 1.33 -3.98 -4.06
C SER A 14 -0.16 -3.83 -4.30
N PHE A 15 -0.57 -3.00 -5.27
CA PHE A 15 -1.96 -2.90 -5.67
C PHE A 15 -2.45 -4.18 -6.36
N GLU A 16 -1.64 -4.74 -7.28
CA GLU A 16 -1.91 -6.04 -7.92
C GLU A 16 -2.03 -7.18 -6.89
N GLU A 17 -1.20 -7.19 -5.85
CA GLU A 17 -1.30 -8.17 -4.75
C GLU A 17 -2.62 -8.01 -3.95
N LEU A 18 -3.10 -6.78 -3.75
CA LEU A 18 -4.41 -6.54 -3.12
C LEU A 18 -5.58 -7.03 -4.00
N GLU A 19 -5.53 -6.79 -5.31
CA GLU A 19 -6.54 -7.30 -6.25
C GLU A 19 -6.59 -8.83 -6.22
N ALA A 20 -5.43 -9.49 -6.23
CA ALA A 20 -5.36 -10.94 -6.14
C ALA A 20 -5.91 -11.50 -4.80
N LEU A 21 -5.72 -10.76 -3.70
CA LEU A 21 -6.31 -11.12 -2.40
C LEU A 21 -7.84 -10.93 -2.41
N ALA A 22 -8.34 -9.84 -2.99
CA ALA A 22 -9.78 -9.60 -3.15
C ALA A 22 -10.44 -10.68 -4.00
N ASP A 23 -9.86 -11.03 -5.15
CA ASP A 23 -10.31 -12.11 -6.03
C ASP A 23 -10.40 -13.46 -5.29
N TRP A 24 -9.48 -13.72 -4.37
CA TRP A 24 -9.52 -14.94 -3.55
C TRP A 24 -10.73 -14.93 -2.59
N PHE A 25 -11.02 -13.79 -1.95
CA PHE A 25 -12.19 -13.67 -1.07
C PHE A 25 -13.51 -13.79 -1.84
N GLU A 26 -13.57 -13.26 -3.07
CA GLU A 26 -14.77 -13.32 -3.91
C GLU A 26 -15.12 -14.73 -4.39
N LYS A 27 -14.13 -15.61 -4.54
CA LYS A 27 -14.36 -17.02 -4.90
C LYS A 27 -15.13 -17.79 -3.84
N GLY A 28 -14.98 -17.41 -2.57
CA GLY A 28 -15.74 -17.98 -1.46
C GLY A 28 -15.47 -19.47 -1.15
N ASP A 29 -14.42 -20.06 -1.72
CA ASP A 29 -14.04 -21.48 -1.56
C ASP A 29 -12.91 -21.71 -0.53
N GLY A 30 -12.43 -20.64 0.11
CA GLY A 30 -11.36 -20.68 1.11
C GLY A 30 -11.81 -21.07 2.52
N ASP A 31 -10.91 -21.67 3.30
CA ASP A 31 -11.15 -21.91 4.74
C ASP A 31 -10.92 -20.64 5.59
N LEU A 32 -11.49 -20.64 6.80
CA LEU A 32 -11.46 -19.49 7.69
C LEU A 32 -10.04 -19.09 8.11
N ASP A 33 -9.15 -20.05 8.38
CA ASP A 33 -7.81 -19.78 8.86
C ASP A 33 -6.96 -19.13 7.75
N GLN A 34 -7.09 -19.63 6.51
CA GLN A 34 -6.52 -18.99 5.33
C GLN A 34 -7.08 -17.58 5.10
N GLY A 35 -8.38 -17.40 5.31
CA GLY A 35 -9.04 -16.10 5.21
C GLY A 35 -8.44 -15.09 6.19
N LEU A 36 -8.23 -15.48 7.44
CA LEU A 36 -7.62 -14.61 8.46
C LEU A 36 -6.19 -14.21 8.09
N GLN A 37 -5.36 -15.15 7.63
CA GLN A 37 -3.99 -14.86 7.19
C GLN A 37 -3.94 -13.91 5.99
N LYS A 38 -4.81 -14.13 4.99
CA LYS A 38 -4.91 -13.26 3.81
C LYS A 38 -5.43 -11.87 4.15
N PHE A 39 -6.36 -11.78 5.10
CA PHE A 39 -6.87 -10.51 5.58
C PHE A 39 -5.78 -9.70 6.28
N GLU A 40 -5.01 -10.32 7.19
CA GLU A 40 -3.86 -9.67 7.82
C GLU A 40 -2.86 -9.16 6.78
N LYS A 41 -2.53 -10.00 5.78
CA LYS A 41 -1.65 -9.60 4.68
C LYS A 41 -2.20 -8.42 3.88
N ALA A 42 -3.50 -8.43 3.55
CA ALA A 42 -4.15 -7.33 2.85
C ALA A 42 -4.06 -6.02 3.65
N MET A 43 -4.27 -6.09 4.97
CA MET A 43 -4.16 -4.93 5.85
C MET A 43 -2.75 -4.34 5.90
N GLU A 44 -1.71 -5.18 5.92
CA GLU A 44 -0.31 -4.73 5.85
C GLU A 44 -0.02 -3.99 4.54
N ILE A 45 -0.46 -4.54 3.41
CA ILE A 45 -0.25 -3.94 2.09
C ILE A 45 -1.00 -2.61 1.98
N ALA A 46 -2.25 -2.58 2.43
CA ALA A 46 -3.09 -1.38 2.40
C ALA A 46 -2.50 -0.24 3.24
N ASP A 47 -2.00 -0.52 4.45
CA ASP A 47 -1.35 0.50 5.28
C ASP A 47 -0.05 1.02 4.63
N ALA A 48 0.74 0.14 4.01
CA ALA A 48 1.96 0.54 3.32
C ALA A 48 1.67 1.41 2.07
N LEU A 49 0.62 1.08 1.30
CA LEU A 49 0.16 1.89 0.18
C LEU A 49 -0.34 3.26 0.64
N ARG A 50 -1.15 3.30 1.71
CA ARG A 50 -1.65 4.56 2.30
C ARG A 50 -0.50 5.48 2.68
N LYS A 51 0.50 4.97 3.40
CA LYS A 51 1.70 5.75 3.75
C LYS A 51 2.43 6.29 2.52
N ARG A 52 2.54 5.50 1.46
CA ARG A 52 3.19 5.93 0.21
C ARG A 52 2.41 7.03 -0.51
N LEU A 53 1.07 6.99 -0.44
CA LEU A 53 0.19 8.04 -0.96
C LEU A 53 0.33 9.32 -0.13
N ASP A 54 0.37 9.24 1.20
CA ASP A 54 0.58 10.40 2.08
C ASP A 54 1.92 11.09 1.77
N GLU A 55 2.99 10.32 1.56
CA GLU A 55 4.29 10.84 1.12
C GLU A 55 4.20 11.56 -0.24
N ALA A 56 3.43 10.99 -1.18
CA ALA A 56 3.23 11.61 -2.50
C ALA A 56 2.43 12.91 -2.40
N GLU A 57 1.37 12.93 -1.59
CA GLU A 57 0.56 14.13 -1.35
C GLU A 57 1.37 15.26 -0.73
N ASN A 58 2.17 14.94 0.30
CA ASN A 58 3.08 15.91 0.91
C ASN A 58 4.08 16.44 -0.12
N LYS A 59 4.59 15.57 -0.99
CA LYS A 59 5.51 16.02 -2.05
C LYS A 59 4.84 16.96 -3.05
N VAL A 60 3.58 16.70 -3.40
CA VAL A 60 2.80 17.60 -4.26
C VAL A 60 2.56 18.95 -3.60
N LYS A 61 2.24 18.98 -2.30
CA LYS A 61 2.09 20.24 -1.52
C LYS A 61 3.37 21.07 -1.56
N GLU A 62 4.52 20.47 -1.26
CA GLU A 62 5.83 21.14 -1.34
C GLU A 62 6.11 21.73 -2.73
N ILE A 63 5.75 20.99 -3.80
CA ILE A 63 5.93 21.47 -5.17
C ILE A 63 5.04 22.69 -5.43
N LYS A 64 3.76 22.64 -5.01
CA LYS A 64 2.84 23.78 -5.17
C LYS A 64 3.33 25.02 -4.44
N GLU A 65 3.78 24.89 -3.20
CA GLU A 65 4.33 26.01 -2.42
C GLU A 65 5.56 26.63 -3.10
N ARG A 66 6.45 25.80 -3.67
CA ARG A 66 7.68 26.26 -4.34
C ARG A 66 7.46 27.00 -5.65
N PHE A 67 6.39 26.71 -6.37
CA PHE A 67 6.10 27.27 -7.70
C PHE A 67 4.95 28.28 -7.68
N GLY A 68 4.55 28.78 -6.50
CA GLY A 68 3.62 29.91 -6.36
C GLY A 68 2.15 29.53 -6.33
N GLY A 69 1.78 28.44 -5.65
CA GLY A 69 0.38 28.16 -5.33
C GLY A 69 -0.21 29.26 -4.43
N GLU A 70 -1.45 29.68 -4.74
CA GLU A 70 -2.27 30.58 -3.90
C GLU A 70 -2.30 30.18 -2.43
#